data_AF-A0A7X9KN10-F1
#
_entry.id   AF-A0A7X9KN10-F1
#
_cell.length_a   1.000
_cell.length_b   1.000
_cell.length_c   1.000
_cell.angle_alpha   90.00
_cell.angle_beta   90.00
_cell.angle_gamma   90.00
#
_symmetry.space_group_name_H-M   'P 1'
#
loop_
_entity.id
_entity.type
_entity.pdbx_description
1 polymer ?
#
loop_
_entity_poly.entity_id
_entity_poly.type
_entity_poly.pdbx_seq_one_letter_code
_entity_poly.pdbx_strand_id
1 'polypeptide(L)'
;YMRTTRGLERVHAVYRRLDDDFIDPLEFRPDSMLGVPGLVRAYRAGTVAIANALGTGVADDKAVYHYVPEMIRYYLGEEPLLENVRTYLLTDPEQLLYHNEPIWRDGVIVGSITSGMYGHTLDASLGMGYVSAPDGSSCDREYVLSGNYEIEVAGERLPARVSLDPWYDPKSARVRS
;
A
#
# COMPACT_ATOMS: atom_id res chain seq x y z
N TYR A 1 -15.10 -14.11 24.35
CA TYR A 1 -15.86 -13.53 25.47
C TYR A 1 -15.00 -12.48 26.16
N MET A 2 -15.61 -11.41 26.65
CA MET A 2 -14.98 -10.37 27.47
C MET A 2 -15.12 -10.74 28.94
N ARG A 3 -14.07 -10.54 29.73
CA ARG A 3 -14.10 -10.74 31.18
C ARG A 3 -14.64 -9.48 31.85
N THR A 4 -15.68 -9.61 32.65
CA THR A 4 -16.22 -8.54 33.49
C THR A 4 -16.26 -9.01 34.94
N THR A 5 -16.48 -8.08 35.89
CA THR A 5 -16.65 -8.43 37.31
C THR A 5 -17.88 -9.31 37.57
N ARG A 6 -18.81 -9.37 36.60
CA ARG A 6 -20.05 -10.15 36.68
C ARG A 6 -19.97 -11.49 35.94
N GLY A 7 -18.85 -11.78 35.28
CA GLY A 7 -18.63 -13.03 34.55
C GLY A 7 -18.17 -12.81 33.11
N LEU A 8 -18.43 -13.80 32.26
CA LEU A 8 -18.07 -13.76 30.84
C LEU A 8 -19.21 -13.17 30.02
N GLU A 9 -18.92 -12.13 29.25
CA GLU A 9 -19.87 -11.52 28.33
C GLU A 9 -19.49 -11.86 26.89
N ARG A 10 -20.49 -12.22 26.08
CA ARG A 10 -20.24 -12.56 24.67
C ARG A 10 -19.91 -11.29 23.89
N VAL A 11 -18.81 -11.34 23.14
CA VAL A 11 -18.42 -10.29 22.20
C VAL A 11 -18.91 -10.70 20.82
N HIS A 12 -19.68 -9.81 20.17
CA HIS A 12 -20.24 -10.06 18.84
C HIS A 12 -19.45 -9.39 17.72
N ALA A 13 -18.77 -8.28 18.03
CA ALA A 13 -17.92 -7.56 17.10
C ALA A 13 -16.69 -6.98 17.81
N VAL A 14 -15.57 -6.94 17.10
CA VAL A 14 -14.31 -6.35 17.56
C VAL A 14 -13.86 -5.30 16.55
N TYR A 15 -13.77 -4.04 16.98
CA TYR A 15 -13.00 -3.04 16.26
C TYR A 15 -11.53 -3.21 16.65
N ARG A 16 -10.73 -3.77 15.75
CA ARG A 16 -9.31 -4.02 16.01
C ARG A 16 -8.48 -2.79 15.68
N ARG A 17 -7.45 -2.56 16.49
CA ARG A 17 -6.41 -1.53 16.29
C ARG A 17 -5.03 -2.18 16.33
N LEU A 18 -4.96 -3.38 15.77
CA LEU A 18 -3.80 -4.25 15.78
C LEU A 18 -3.69 -4.90 14.40
N ASP A 19 -2.47 -5.05 13.90
CA ASP A 19 -2.19 -5.70 12.62
C ASP A 19 -2.52 -7.19 12.67
N ASP A 20 -2.77 -7.78 11.49
CA ASP A 20 -3.18 -9.18 11.32
C ASP A 20 -2.20 -10.13 12.00
N ASP A 21 -0.90 -9.90 11.78
CA ASP A 21 0.21 -10.70 12.31
C ASP A 21 0.15 -10.94 13.83
N PHE A 22 -0.40 -9.98 14.57
CA PHE A 22 -0.38 -10.00 16.03
C PHE A 22 -1.71 -10.45 16.65
N ILE A 23 -2.77 -10.63 15.86
CA ILE A 23 -4.14 -10.76 16.37
C ILE A 23 -4.47 -12.13 16.97
N ASP A 24 -3.77 -13.18 16.53
CA ASP A 24 -3.98 -14.56 16.99
C ASP A 24 -2.67 -15.35 16.88
N PRO A 25 -1.98 -15.64 18.00
CA PRO A 25 -0.71 -16.36 17.97
C PRO A 25 -0.84 -17.83 17.56
N LEU A 26 -2.07 -18.38 17.46
CA LEU A 26 -2.28 -19.74 16.98
C LEU A 26 -2.33 -19.86 15.45
N GLU A 27 -2.47 -18.74 14.74
CA GLU A 27 -2.58 -18.71 13.27
C GLU A 27 -1.51 -17.83 12.62
N PHE A 28 -1.04 -16.79 13.32
CA PHE A 28 -0.03 -15.86 12.82
C PHE A 28 1.26 -15.93 13.66
N ARG A 29 1.75 -14.81 14.21
CA ARG A 29 3.01 -14.77 14.97
C ARG A 29 2.88 -15.50 16.32
N PRO A 30 3.58 -16.63 16.53
CA PRO A 30 3.41 -17.44 17.74
C PRO A 30 3.96 -16.77 19.00
N ASP A 31 4.83 -15.77 18.84
CA ASP A 31 5.39 -14.95 19.92
C ASP A 31 4.54 -13.71 20.23
N SER A 32 3.43 -13.48 19.52
CA SER A 32 2.54 -12.35 19.80
C SER A 32 1.86 -12.50 21.16
N MET A 33 2.07 -11.50 22.02
CA MET A 33 1.41 -11.37 23.32
C MET A 33 0.21 -10.39 23.29
N LEU A 34 -0.09 -9.81 22.13
CA LEU A 34 -1.12 -8.76 21.96
C LEU A 34 -2.49 -9.32 21.58
N GLY A 35 -2.50 -10.44 20.86
CA GLY A 35 -3.69 -11.04 20.28
C GLY A 35 -4.53 -11.89 21.24
N VAL A 36 -5.55 -12.53 20.69
CA VAL A 36 -6.42 -13.48 21.40
C VAL A 36 -6.32 -14.84 20.72
N PRO A 37 -5.73 -15.86 21.38
CA PRO A 37 -5.62 -17.21 20.85
C PRO A 37 -6.98 -17.78 20.39
N GLY A 38 -7.09 -18.15 19.12
CA GLY A 38 -8.29 -18.75 18.51
C GLY A 38 -9.34 -17.74 18.02
N LEU A 39 -9.03 -16.44 18.02
CA LEU A 39 -9.91 -15.40 17.49
C LEU A 39 -10.19 -15.58 16.00
N VAL A 40 -9.20 -15.98 15.20
CA VAL A 40 -9.38 -16.23 13.75
C VAL A 40 -10.36 -17.38 13.53
N ARG A 41 -10.27 -18.45 14.33
CA ARG A 41 -11.23 -19.56 14.27
C ARG A 41 -12.65 -19.11 14.61
N ALA A 42 -12.83 -18.26 15.62
CA ALA A 42 -14.13 -17.69 15.98
C ALA A 42 -14.71 -16.80 14.86
N TYR A 43 -13.85 -16.00 14.22
CA TYR A 43 -14.20 -15.17 13.07
C TYR A 43 -14.61 -16.03 11.86
N ARG A 44 -13.81 -17.03 11.49
CA ARG A 44 -14.12 -17.99 10.40
C ARG A 44 -15.40 -18.78 10.66
N ALA A 45 -15.71 -19.07 11.92
CA ALA A 45 -16.95 -19.72 12.32
C ALA A 45 -18.19 -18.77 12.29
N GLY A 46 -18.01 -17.48 11.96
CA GLY A 46 -19.09 -16.50 11.92
C GLY A 46 -19.65 -16.11 13.30
N THR A 47 -18.92 -16.40 14.39
CA THR A 47 -19.41 -16.17 15.75
C THR A 47 -19.07 -14.79 16.32
N VAL A 48 -18.13 -14.09 15.66
CA VAL A 48 -17.70 -12.72 15.95
C VAL A 48 -17.33 -12.02 14.64
N ALA A 49 -17.68 -10.75 14.50
CA ALA A 49 -17.22 -9.89 13.40
C ALA A 49 -15.94 -9.14 13.79
N ILE A 50 -15.05 -8.90 12.83
CA ILE A 50 -13.81 -8.12 13.03
C ILE A 50 -13.79 -6.97 12.02
N ALA A 51 -13.52 -5.77 12.50
CA ALA A 51 -13.38 -4.56 11.70
C ALA A 51 -12.02 -3.89 11.94
N ASN A 52 -11.17 -3.66 10.95
CA ASN A 52 -11.27 -4.14 9.56
C ASN A 52 -11.12 -5.66 9.47
N ALA A 53 -11.63 -6.27 8.39
CA ALA A 53 -11.46 -7.70 8.15
C ALA A 53 -9.97 -8.07 8.07
N LEU A 54 -9.66 -9.35 8.25
CA LEU A 54 -8.31 -9.87 8.02
C LEU A 54 -8.01 -9.91 6.52
N GLY A 55 -6.77 -9.62 6.13
CA GLY A 55 -6.29 -9.65 4.75
C GLY A 55 -6.59 -8.39 3.94
N THR A 56 -7.19 -7.33 4.53
CA THR A 56 -7.46 -6.08 3.79
C THR A 56 -6.20 -5.39 3.28
N GLY A 57 -5.03 -5.69 3.88
CA GLY A 57 -3.72 -5.17 3.48
C GLY A 57 -3.30 -5.53 2.04
N VAL A 58 -3.94 -6.54 1.42
CA VAL A 58 -3.65 -6.84 0.00
C VAL A 58 -4.24 -5.77 -0.93
N ALA A 59 -5.32 -5.10 -0.52
CA ALA A 59 -6.04 -4.15 -1.36
C ALA A 59 -5.40 -2.74 -1.34
N ASP A 60 -4.67 -2.40 -0.27
CA ASP A 60 -3.93 -1.14 -0.14
C ASP A 60 -2.42 -1.29 -0.39
N ASP A 61 -1.96 -2.51 -0.74
CA ASP A 61 -0.57 -2.77 -1.12
C ASP A 61 -0.18 -1.92 -2.33
N LYS A 62 1.04 -1.35 -2.31
CA LYS A 62 1.49 -0.44 -3.37
C LYS A 62 1.62 -1.11 -4.73
N ALA A 63 1.87 -2.42 -4.78
CA ALA A 63 1.87 -3.18 -6.03
C ALA A 63 0.46 -3.37 -6.59
N VAL A 64 -0.57 -3.34 -5.72
CA VAL A 64 -1.98 -3.49 -6.10
C VAL A 64 -2.63 -2.14 -6.38
N TYR A 65 -2.21 -1.06 -5.71
CA TYR A 65 -2.79 0.27 -5.79
C TYR A 65 -2.94 0.79 -7.23
N HIS A 66 -2.00 0.44 -8.12
CA HIS A 66 -2.10 0.81 -9.53
C HIS A 66 -3.39 0.30 -10.20
N TYR A 67 -3.91 -0.86 -9.82
CA TYR A 67 -5.09 -1.47 -10.45
C TYR A 67 -6.43 -0.86 -10.01
N VAL A 68 -6.44 0.07 -9.06
CA VAL A 68 -7.68 0.68 -8.55
C VAL A 68 -8.56 1.27 -9.66
N PRO A 69 -8.04 2.01 -10.67
CA PRO A 69 -8.81 2.43 -11.84
C PRO A 69 -9.49 1.28 -12.59
N GLU A 70 -8.77 0.19 -12.84
CA GLU A 70 -9.33 -0.98 -13.52
C GLU A 70 -10.36 -1.71 -12.66
N MET A 71 -10.18 -1.74 -11.34
CA MET A 71 -11.16 -2.28 -10.41
C MET A 71 -12.46 -1.46 -10.44
N ILE A 72 -12.37 -0.12 -10.48
CA ILE A 72 -13.54 0.76 -10.61
C ILE A 72 -14.29 0.45 -11.91
N ARG A 73 -13.58 0.39 -13.05
CA ARG A 73 -14.17 0.05 -14.34
C ARG A 73 -14.80 -1.35 -14.34
N TYR A 74 -14.12 -2.33 -13.76
CA TYR A 74 -14.58 -3.72 -13.76
C TYR A 74 -15.78 -3.97 -12.84
N TYR A 75 -15.72 -3.48 -11.59
CA TYR A 75 -16.76 -3.75 -10.59
C TYR A 75 -17.94 -2.76 -10.64
N LEU A 76 -17.71 -1.52 -11.05
CA LEU A 76 -18.74 -0.47 -11.07
C LEU A 76 -19.18 -0.07 -12.48
N GLY A 77 -18.37 -0.35 -13.51
CA GLY A 77 -18.68 0.09 -14.89
C GLY A 77 -18.54 1.61 -15.09
N GLU A 78 -17.79 2.27 -14.22
CA GLU A 78 -17.63 3.73 -14.18
C GLU A 78 -16.18 4.13 -14.49
N GLU A 79 -15.97 5.37 -14.91
CA GLU A 79 -14.63 5.96 -14.98
C GLU A 79 -14.23 6.52 -13.61
N PRO A 80 -12.96 6.36 -13.19
CA PRO A 80 -12.49 6.91 -11.92
C PRO A 80 -12.65 8.44 -11.87
N LEU A 81 -13.30 8.93 -10.83
CA LEU A 81 -13.45 10.37 -10.59
C LEU A 81 -12.16 11.05 -10.12
N LEU A 82 -11.28 10.28 -9.47
CA LEU A 82 -10.00 10.74 -8.94
C LEU A 82 -8.85 10.01 -9.67
N GLU A 83 -7.83 10.77 -10.06
CA GLU A 83 -6.62 10.20 -10.65
C GLU A 83 -5.79 9.44 -9.62
N ASN A 84 -5.17 8.35 -10.06
CA ASN A 84 -4.34 7.52 -9.20
C ASN A 84 -2.94 8.15 -9.02
N VAL A 85 -2.32 7.90 -7.87
CA VAL A 85 -0.98 8.41 -7.55
C VAL A 85 0.07 7.71 -8.42
N ARG A 86 1.10 8.44 -8.90
CA ARG A 86 2.22 7.88 -9.68
C ARG A 86 3.17 7.08 -8.78
N THR A 87 3.76 6.00 -9.29
CA THR A 87 4.65 5.12 -8.52
C THR A 87 6.10 5.22 -9.01
N TYR A 88 7.04 5.37 -8.09
CA TYR A 88 8.48 5.48 -8.26
C TYR A 88 9.17 4.26 -7.65
N LEU A 89 10.06 3.63 -8.39
CA LEU A 89 10.89 2.52 -7.94
C LEU A 89 12.33 3.03 -7.79
N LEU A 90 12.91 2.92 -6.59
CA LEU A 90 14.33 3.22 -6.41
C LEU A 90 15.19 2.19 -7.13
N THR A 91 16.33 2.65 -7.64
CA THR A 91 17.33 1.77 -8.25
C THR A 91 18.22 1.07 -7.21
N ASP A 92 18.33 1.63 -6.01
CA ASP A 92 18.97 1.00 -4.85
C ASP A 92 17.91 0.39 -3.92
N PRO A 93 17.90 -0.95 -3.73
CA PRO A 93 16.93 -1.61 -2.88
C PRO A 93 17.23 -1.49 -1.37
N GLU A 94 18.44 -1.13 -0.94
CA GLU A 94 18.77 -1.01 0.49
C GLU A 94 18.17 0.26 1.11
N GLN A 95 17.87 1.26 0.28
CA GLN A 95 17.33 2.54 0.72
C GLN A 95 15.80 2.48 0.80
N LEU A 96 15.25 2.72 2.00
CA LEU A 96 13.81 2.63 2.23
C LEU A 96 13.15 3.99 2.08
N LEU A 97 12.10 4.04 1.25
CA LEU A 97 11.19 5.16 1.21
C LEU A 97 10.16 5.00 2.33
N TYR A 98 9.90 6.09 3.05
CA TYR A 98 8.94 6.14 4.13
C TYR A 98 7.80 7.10 3.77
N HIS A 99 8.09 8.40 3.72
CA HIS A 99 7.13 9.47 3.46
C HIS A 99 7.82 10.83 3.36
N ASN A 100 7.30 11.72 2.50
CA ASN A 100 7.73 13.10 2.25
C ASN A 100 9.14 13.27 1.65
N GLU A 101 9.77 12.21 1.16
CA GLU A 101 11.02 12.34 0.42
C GLU A 101 10.82 13.21 -0.84
N PRO A 102 11.66 14.23 -1.08
CA PRO A 102 11.55 15.07 -2.27
C PRO A 102 11.72 14.27 -3.56
N ILE A 103 10.82 14.51 -4.52
CA ILE A 103 10.92 13.99 -5.89
C ILE A 103 11.58 15.05 -6.75
N TRP A 104 12.76 14.73 -7.26
CA TRP A 104 13.49 15.53 -8.23
C TRP A 104 13.21 15.03 -9.64
N ARG A 105 13.02 15.95 -10.58
CA ARG A 105 12.97 15.69 -12.02
C ARG A 105 13.91 16.65 -12.71
N ASP A 106 14.88 16.16 -13.47
CA ASP A 106 15.86 16.97 -14.22
C ASP A 106 16.50 18.09 -13.35
N GLY A 107 16.81 17.79 -12.09
CA GLY A 107 17.47 18.71 -11.15
C GLY A 107 16.56 19.71 -10.44
N VAL A 108 15.24 19.65 -10.63
CA VAL A 108 14.26 20.48 -9.88
C VAL A 108 13.31 19.63 -9.05
N ILE A 109 12.92 20.12 -7.88
CA ILE A 109 11.89 19.47 -7.06
C ILE A 109 10.54 19.66 -7.73
N VAL A 110 9.87 18.54 -8.01
CA VAL A 110 8.55 18.52 -8.67
C VAL A 110 7.47 17.89 -7.80
N GLY A 111 7.82 17.35 -6.63
CA GLY A 111 6.85 16.76 -5.71
C GLY A 111 7.49 16.11 -4.50
N SER A 112 6.72 15.28 -3.81
CA SER A 112 7.21 14.47 -2.70
C SER A 112 6.55 13.08 -2.72
N ILE A 113 7.25 12.10 -2.14
CA ILE A 113 6.71 10.78 -1.89
C ILE A 113 5.58 10.89 -0.86
N THR A 114 4.40 10.43 -1.21
CA THR A 114 3.24 10.35 -0.32
C THR A 114 3.19 9.04 0.46
N SER A 115 3.84 7.99 -0.02
CA SER A 115 3.94 6.72 0.71
C SER A 115 5.08 5.88 0.18
N GLY A 116 5.89 5.28 1.06
CA GLY A 116 6.96 4.33 0.70
C GLY A 116 6.75 2.92 1.29
N MET A 117 7.30 1.88 0.65
CA MET A 117 7.30 0.48 1.11
C MET A 117 8.38 -0.30 0.39
N TYR A 118 8.90 -1.35 1.04
CA TYR A 118 9.71 -2.35 0.37
C TYR A 118 8.83 -3.38 -0.34
N GLY A 119 8.93 -3.45 -1.67
CA GLY A 119 8.21 -4.44 -2.47
C GLY A 119 8.98 -5.76 -2.53
N HIS A 120 8.73 -6.68 -1.61
CA HIS A 120 9.43 -7.97 -1.54
C HIS A 120 9.38 -8.79 -2.85
N THR A 121 8.30 -8.70 -3.62
CA THR A 121 8.17 -9.37 -4.92
C THR A 121 9.09 -8.77 -5.99
N LEU A 122 9.45 -7.50 -5.83
CA LEU A 122 10.30 -6.75 -6.75
C LEU A 122 11.73 -6.60 -6.24
N ASP A 123 11.99 -7.04 -5.00
CA ASP A 123 13.27 -6.88 -4.29
C ASP A 123 13.76 -5.42 -4.28
N ALA A 124 12.84 -4.47 -4.12
CA ALA A 124 13.13 -3.05 -4.30
C ALA A 124 12.21 -2.13 -3.50
N SER A 125 12.74 -0.94 -3.19
CA SER A 125 12.02 0.13 -2.51
C SER A 125 11.11 0.89 -3.48
N LEU A 126 9.83 0.95 -3.13
CA LEU A 126 8.77 1.60 -3.89
C LEU A 126 8.25 2.82 -3.14
N GLY A 127 8.05 3.90 -3.86
CA GLY A 127 7.37 5.11 -3.41
C GLY A 127 6.21 5.46 -4.32
N MET A 128 5.17 6.08 -3.80
CA MET A 128 4.16 6.76 -4.61
C MET A 128 4.25 8.25 -4.35
N GLY A 129 3.98 9.07 -5.35
CA GLY A 129 3.94 10.52 -5.18
C GLY A 129 3.33 11.26 -6.35
N TYR A 130 2.83 12.46 -6.10
CA TYR A 130 2.36 13.35 -7.15
C TYR A 130 3.51 14.21 -7.65
N VAL A 131 3.50 14.57 -8.94
CA VAL A 131 4.42 15.58 -9.46
C VAL A 131 3.68 16.66 -10.21
N SER A 132 4.15 17.88 -10.02
CA SER A 132 3.65 19.11 -10.59
C SER A 132 4.78 19.78 -11.36
N ALA A 133 4.47 20.27 -12.56
CA ALA A 133 5.43 21.01 -13.34
C ALA A 133 5.68 22.37 -12.67
N PRO A 134 6.94 22.79 -12.48
CA PRO A 134 7.23 24.07 -11.80
C PRO A 134 6.65 25.29 -12.50
N ASP A 135 6.40 25.20 -13.80
CA ASP A 135 5.78 26.24 -14.62
C ASP A 135 4.25 26.19 -14.62
N GLY A 136 3.64 25.25 -13.89
CA GLY A 136 2.18 25.07 -13.82
C GLY A 136 1.57 24.38 -15.04
N SER A 137 2.39 23.85 -15.97
CA SER A 137 1.90 23.08 -17.10
C SER A 137 1.29 21.73 -16.68
N SER A 138 0.43 21.18 -17.54
CA SER A 138 -0.19 19.88 -17.30
C SER A 138 0.86 18.77 -17.30
N CYS A 139 0.91 17.96 -16.24
CA CYS A 139 1.79 16.80 -16.17
C CYS A 139 1.12 15.57 -16.80
N ASP A 140 1.11 15.50 -18.12
CA ASP A 140 0.55 14.36 -18.84
C ASP A 140 1.47 13.11 -18.82
N ARG A 141 1.07 12.04 -19.52
CA ARG A 141 1.84 10.79 -19.61
C ARG A 141 3.24 11.01 -20.20
N GLU A 142 3.37 11.88 -21.21
CA GLU A 142 4.65 12.14 -21.86
C GLU A 142 5.59 12.90 -20.93
N TYR A 143 5.06 13.90 -20.20
CA TYR A 143 5.80 14.63 -19.17
C TYR A 143 6.40 13.71 -18.12
N VAL A 144 5.59 12.74 -17.65
CA VAL A 144 6.00 11.78 -16.61
C VAL A 144 7.04 10.82 -17.13
N LEU A 145 6.88 10.23 -18.31
CA LEU A 145 7.77 9.16 -18.77
C LEU A 145 9.09 9.65 -19.38
N SER A 146 9.21 10.93 -19.73
CA SER A 146 10.39 11.51 -20.38
C SER A 146 11.46 12.06 -19.44
N GLY A 147 11.11 12.33 -18.17
CA GLY A 147 12.02 12.95 -17.20
C GLY A 147 13.00 11.97 -16.56
N ASN A 148 14.16 12.48 -16.12
CA ASN A 148 15.03 11.74 -15.22
C ASN A 148 14.62 12.04 -13.77
N TYR A 149 14.36 10.99 -12.99
CA TYR A 149 13.88 11.12 -11.62
C TYR A 149 14.93 10.70 -10.60
N GLU A 150 14.98 11.46 -9.51
CA GLU A 150 15.74 11.11 -8.31
C GLU A 150 14.84 11.32 -7.09
N ILE A 151 15.00 10.47 -6.07
CA ILE A 151 14.36 10.67 -4.77
C ILE A 151 15.43 11.01 -3.75
N GLU A 152 15.21 12.07 -2.98
CA GLU A 152 16.15 12.47 -1.93
C GLU A 152 15.82 11.78 -0.61
N VAL A 153 16.68 10.83 -0.21
CA VAL A 153 16.57 10.05 1.02
C VAL A 153 17.71 10.46 1.94
N ALA A 154 17.39 10.97 3.14
CA ALA A 154 18.37 11.40 4.13
C ALA A 154 19.46 12.38 3.59
N GLY A 155 19.11 13.22 2.61
CA GLY A 155 20.00 14.19 1.98
C GLY A 155 20.85 13.64 0.82
N GLU A 156 20.66 12.37 0.47
CA GLU A 156 21.27 11.73 -0.70
C GLU A 156 20.24 11.58 -1.82
N ARG A 157 20.62 11.94 -3.05
CA ARG A 157 19.75 11.78 -4.23
C ARG A 157 20.00 10.45 -4.89
N LEU A 158 18.95 9.62 -4.94
CA LEU A 158 19.00 8.28 -5.50
C LEU A 158 18.22 8.25 -6.82
N PRO A 159 18.80 7.72 -7.91
CA PRO A 159 18.08 7.57 -9.16
C PRO A 159 16.84 6.68 -8.99
N ALA A 160 15.73 7.10 -9.58
CA ALA A 160 14.46 6.40 -9.50
C ALA A 160 13.84 6.26 -10.89
N ARG A 161 13.17 5.12 -11.08
CA ARG A 161 12.37 4.88 -12.28
C ARG A 161 10.91 5.18 -11.96
N VAL A 162 10.27 5.97 -12.78
CA VAL A 162 8.82 6.17 -12.69
C VAL A 162 8.11 5.16 -13.58
N SER A 163 6.97 4.65 -13.11
CA SER A 163 6.06 3.86 -13.92
C SER A 163 4.64 4.38 -13.75
N LEU A 164 3.94 4.45 -14.88
CA LEU A 164 2.50 4.65 -14.91
C LEU A 164 1.75 3.33 -15.00
N ASP A 165 2.46 2.22 -15.12
CA ASP A 165 1.92 0.86 -15.18
C ASP A 165 2.37 0.10 -13.91
N PRO A 166 1.70 -1.00 -13.50
CA PRO A 166 2.07 -1.73 -12.31
C PRO A 166 3.44 -2.41 -12.50
N TRP A 167 4.28 -2.35 -11.48
CA TRP A 167 5.60 -3.02 -11.51
C TRP A 167 5.49 -4.55 -11.46
N TYR A 168 4.40 -5.07 -10.87
CA TYR A 168 4.12 -6.50 -10.79
C TYR A 168 2.89 -6.87 -11.63
N ASP A 169 3.05 -7.89 -12.48
CA ASP A 169 2.05 -8.37 -13.45
C ASP A 169 1.47 -7.27 -14.38
N PRO A 170 2.29 -6.48 -15.10
CA PRO A 170 1.83 -5.32 -15.88
C PRO A 170 0.75 -5.59 -16.94
N LYS A 171 0.46 -6.86 -17.26
CA LYS A 171 -0.57 -7.28 -18.22
C LYS A 171 -1.81 -7.88 -17.54
N SER A 172 -1.88 -7.87 -16.21
CA SER A 172 -2.89 -8.53 -15.38
C SER A 172 -3.15 -9.99 -15.79
N ALA A 173 -2.10 -10.71 -16.21
CA ALA A 173 -2.25 -12.05 -16.75
C ALA A 173 -2.68 -13.05 -15.67
N ARG A 174 -2.34 -12.79 -14.40
CA ARG A 174 -2.68 -13.67 -13.27
C ARG A 174 -4.08 -13.44 -12.72
N VAL A 175 -4.66 -12.27 -12.95
CA VAL A 175 -6.02 -11.92 -12.51
C VAL A 175 -7.07 -12.45 -13.50
N ARG A 176 -6.68 -12.65 -14.77
CA ARG A 176 -7.56 -13.08 -15.86
C ARG A 176 -7.66 -14.60 -16.03
N SER A 177 -6.88 -15.39 -15.27
CA SER A 177 -6.85 -16.86 -15.32
C SER A 177 -7.74 -17.51 -14.28
#